data_AF-A0A3M2CXJ6-F1
#
_entry.id   AF-A0A3M2CXJ6-F1
#
_cell.length_a   1.000
_cell.length_b   1.000
_cell.length_c   1.000
_cell.angle_alpha   90.00
_cell.angle_beta   90.00
_cell.angle_gamma   90.00
#
_symmetry.space_group_name_H-M   'P 1'
#
loop_
_entity.id
_entity.type
_entity.pdbx_description
1 polymer ?
#
loop_
_entity_poly.entity_id
_entity_poly.type
_entity_poly.pdbx_seq_one_letter_code
_entity_poly.pdbx_strand_id
1 'polypeptide(L)'
;MEQGHRLTLEQRRAQDAWAKCQQYTKEHVNIAKALPALIMNSGLMQVLAFCHEKGGAHELVAQQLRIWLNYRFNGSNRDLGFEAFMEALMNASPRDYQAITTEAFAWLKWLRQMASARTSQRDTTTNDQ
;
A
#
# COMPACT_ATOMS: atom_id res chain seq x y z
N MET A 1 -30.56 -7.65 17.34
CA MET A 1 -29.47 -6.67 17.14
C MET A 1 -28.24 -7.45 16.69
N GLU A 2 -27.98 -7.50 15.39
CA GLU A 2 -26.78 -8.17 14.86
C GLU A 2 -25.54 -7.44 15.40
N GLN A 3 -24.78 -8.12 16.26
CA GLN A 3 -23.46 -7.69 16.66
C GLN A 3 -22.52 -7.92 15.47
N GLY A 4 -22.42 -6.94 14.57
CA GLY A 4 -21.47 -6.97 13.46
C GLY A 4 -20.05 -7.09 14.01
N HIS A 5 -19.36 -8.18 13.69
CA HIS A 5 -18.00 -8.43 14.15
C HIS A 5 -17.06 -7.33 13.64
N ARG A 6 -16.62 -6.42 14.53
CA ARG A 6 -15.70 -5.35 14.17
C ARG A 6 -14.34 -5.96 13.86
N LEU A 7 -13.94 -5.91 12.59
CA LEU A 7 -12.62 -6.39 12.16
C LEU A 7 -11.50 -5.72 12.96
N THR A 8 -10.45 -6.47 13.25
CA THR A 8 -9.18 -5.93 13.78
C THR A 8 -8.48 -5.07 12.72
N LEU A 9 -7.50 -4.26 13.13
CA LEU A 9 -6.72 -3.47 12.18
C LEU A 9 -5.90 -4.35 11.22
N GLU A 10 -5.37 -5.48 11.71
CA GLU A 10 -4.68 -6.48 10.87
C GLU A 10 -5.61 -7.07 9.81
N GLN A 11 -6.83 -7.46 10.19
CA GLN A 11 -7.82 -7.96 9.23
C GLN A 11 -8.18 -6.91 8.18
N ARG A 12 -8.30 -5.63 8.56
CA ARG A 12 -8.55 -4.54 7.60
C ARG A 12 -7.38 -4.35 6.62
N ARG A 13 -6.13 -4.37 7.11
CA ARG A 13 -4.92 -4.28 6.25
C ARG A 13 -4.89 -5.44 5.26
N ALA A 14 -5.12 -6.65 5.74
CA ALA A 14 -5.15 -7.85 4.91
C ALA A 14 -6.26 -7.77 3.85
N GLN A 15 -7.47 -7.35 4.22
CA GLN A 15 -8.61 -7.22 3.31
C GLN A 15 -8.35 -6.17 2.22
N ASP A 16 -7.85 -4.99 2.60
CA ASP A 16 -7.55 -3.93 1.63
C ASP A 16 -6.41 -4.35 0.69
N ALA A 17 -5.31 -4.86 1.23
CA ALA A 17 -4.19 -5.40 0.44
C ALA A 17 -4.66 -6.49 -0.55
N TRP A 18 -5.55 -7.38 -0.10
CA TRP A 18 -6.16 -8.40 -0.94
C TRP A 18 -7.08 -7.81 -2.01
N ALA A 19 -7.78 -6.71 -1.77
CA ALA A 19 -8.56 -6.06 -2.83
C ALA A 19 -7.65 -5.38 -3.85
N LYS A 20 -6.66 -4.61 -3.39
CA LYS A 20 -5.78 -3.79 -4.25
C LYS A 20 -4.92 -4.60 -5.21
N CYS A 21 -4.47 -5.79 -4.80
CA CYS A 21 -3.59 -6.63 -5.61
C CYS A 21 -4.31 -7.56 -6.61
N GLN A 22 -5.62 -7.40 -6.83
CA GLN A 22 -6.42 -8.31 -7.68
C GLN A 22 -5.87 -8.48 -9.09
N GLN A 23 -5.40 -7.39 -9.70
CA GLN A 23 -4.91 -7.35 -11.07
C GLN A 23 -3.39 -7.19 -11.16
N TYR A 24 -2.67 -7.31 -10.04
CA TYR A 24 -1.23 -7.12 -10.03
C TYR A 24 -0.51 -8.09 -10.98
N THR A 25 0.44 -7.59 -11.75
CA THR A 25 1.38 -8.43 -12.50
C THR A 25 2.61 -8.74 -11.63
N LYS A 26 3.52 -9.57 -12.15
CA LYS A 26 4.83 -9.83 -11.52
C LYS A 26 5.62 -8.55 -11.22
N GLU A 27 5.50 -7.53 -12.09
CA GLU A 27 6.12 -6.22 -11.89
C GLU A 27 5.62 -5.54 -10.61
N HIS A 28 4.29 -5.48 -10.42
CA HIS A 28 3.68 -4.90 -9.22
C HIS A 28 4.09 -5.65 -7.95
N VAL A 29 4.18 -6.99 -8.01
CA VAL A 29 4.66 -7.81 -6.88
C VAL A 29 6.10 -7.46 -6.50
N ASN A 30 6.98 -7.32 -7.49
CA ASN A 30 8.39 -6.96 -7.25
C ASN A 30 8.51 -5.58 -6.61
N ILE A 31 7.71 -4.62 -7.06
CA ILE A 31 7.64 -3.28 -6.47
C ILE A 31 7.16 -3.37 -5.02
N ALA A 32 6.02 -4.05 -4.76
CA ALA A 32 5.49 -4.23 -3.41
C ALA A 32 6.48 -4.90 -2.44
N LYS A 33 7.34 -5.80 -2.94
CA LYS A 33 8.42 -6.42 -2.17
C LYS A 33 9.58 -5.44 -1.88
N ALA A 34 9.88 -4.55 -2.80
CA ALA A 34 11.00 -3.61 -2.69
C ALA A 34 10.69 -2.38 -1.82
N LEU A 35 9.46 -1.84 -1.88
CA LEU A 35 9.10 -0.59 -1.21
C LEU A 35 9.44 -0.53 0.29
N PRO A 36 9.23 -1.57 1.12
CA PRO A 36 9.63 -1.51 2.53
C PRO A 36 11.12 -1.23 2.72
N ALA A 37 11.99 -1.89 1.96
CA ALA A 37 13.43 -1.65 2.08
C ALA A 37 13.80 -0.23 1.62
N LEU A 38 13.19 0.25 0.54
CA LEU A 38 13.41 1.62 0.05
C LEU A 38 12.96 2.67 1.08
N ILE A 39 11.79 2.50 1.69
CA ILE A 39 11.28 3.44 2.70
C ILE A 39 12.18 3.45 3.92
N MET A 40 12.70 2.29 4.33
CA MET A 40 13.63 2.19 5.47
C MET A 40 14.94 2.94 5.20
N ASN A 41 15.44 2.94 3.97
CA ASN A 41 16.74 3.53 3.62
C ASN A 41 16.65 5.01 3.24
N SER A 42 15.54 5.44 2.63
CA SER A 42 15.40 6.78 2.03
C SER A 42 14.24 7.60 2.61
N GLY A 43 13.36 6.97 3.40
CA GLY A 43 12.18 7.61 3.96
C GLY A 43 10.97 7.58 3.04
N LEU A 44 9.78 7.70 3.64
CA LEU A 44 8.49 7.56 2.95
C LEU A 44 8.32 8.55 1.79
N MET A 45 8.57 9.84 2.05
CA MET A 45 8.38 10.90 1.06
C MET A 45 9.26 10.73 -0.18
N GLN A 46 10.54 10.39 -0.01
CA GLN A 46 11.46 10.19 -1.15
C GLN A 46 11.02 9.01 -2.02
N VAL A 47 10.54 7.92 -1.39
CA VAL A 47 10.05 6.76 -2.12
C VAL A 47 8.75 7.03 -2.86
N LEU A 48 7.83 7.80 -2.27
CA LEU A 48 6.60 8.22 -2.95
C LEU A 48 6.93 9.10 -4.16
N ALA A 49 7.87 10.03 -4.04
CA ALA A 49 8.34 10.85 -5.16
C ALA A 49 8.98 10.01 -6.27
N PHE A 50 9.85 9.06 -5.90
CA PHE A 50 10.43 8.10 -6.85
C PHE A 50 9.37 7.29 -7.60
N CYS A 51 8.35 6.78 -6.89
CA CYS A 51 7.29 6.01 -7.55
C CYS A 51 6.46 6.87 -8.51
N HIS A 52 6.19 8.11 -8.12
CA HIS A 52 5.46 9.06 -8.96
C HIS A 52 6.23 9.39 -10.24
N GLU A 53 7.54 9.67 -10.13
CA GLU A 53 8.41 9.90 -11.28
C GLU A 53 8.47 8.68 -12.22
N LYS A 54 8.52 7.47 -11.67
CA LYS A 54 8.54 6.23 -12.46
C LYS A 54 7.22 5.94 -13.18
N GLY A 55 6.08 6.39 -12.63
CA GLY A 55 4.77 6.12 -13.20
C GLY A 55 4.41 4.63 -13.23
N GLY A 56 3.44 4.28 -14.08
CA GLY A 56 3.06 2.89 -14.36
C GLY A 56 2.77 2.07 -13.10
N ALA A 57 3.36 0.86 -13.01
CA ALA A 57 3.18 -0.03 -11.88
C ALA A 57 3.70 0.56 -10.56
N HIS A 58 4.73 1.42 -10.59
CA HIS A 58 5.25 2.07 -9.38
C HIS A 58 4.23 3.03 -8.81
N GLU A 59 3.71 3.92 -9.66
CA GLU A 59 2.73 4.90 -9.24
C GLU A 59 1.41 4.25 -8.82
N LEU A 60 1.00 3.15 -9.46
CA LEU A 60 -0.21 2.43 -9.03
C LEU A 60 -0.06 1.88 -7.60
N VAL A 61 1.07 1.23 -7.29
CA VAL A 61 1.32 0.70 -5.94
C VAL A 61 1.40 1.84 -4.92
N ALA A 62 2.08 2.94 -5.27
CA ALA A 62 2.20 4.12 -4.41
C ALA A 62 0.85 4.82 -4.17
N GLN A 63 0.03 4.99 -5.21
CA GLN A 63 -1.33 5.50 -5.11
C GLN A 63 -2.17 4.67 -4.14
N GLN A 64 -2.12 3.34 -4.25
CA GLN A 64 -2.89 2.47 -3.38
C GLN A 64 -2.43 2.57 -1.91
N LEU A 65 -1.13 2.75 -1.68
CA LEU A 65 -0.59 3.06 -0.35
C LEU A 65 -1.14 4.42 0.15
N ARG A 66 -1.13 5.48 -0.67
CA ARG A 66 -1.67 6.79 -0.30
C ARG A 66 -3.16 6.71 0.06
N ILE A 67 -3.95 5.95 -0.70
CA ILE A 67 -5.37 5.71 -0.43
C ILE A 67 -5.55 5.02 0.94
N TRP A 68 -4.78 3.96 1.23
CA TRP A 68 -4.85 3.26 2.52
C TRP A 68 -4.54 4.20 3.69
N LEU A 69 -3.47 4.98 3.56
CA LEU A 69 -3.05 5.92 4.61
C LEU A 69 -4.10 7.02 4.81
N ASN A 70 -4.66 7.58 3.73
CA ASN A 70 -5.73 8.57 3.82
C ASN A 70 -6.98 7.99 4.51
N TYR A 71 -7.36 6.75 4.18
CA TYR A 71 -8.45 6.08 4.88
C TYR A 71 -8.14 5.88 6.36
N ARG A 72 -6.92 5.47 6.69
CA ARG A 72 -6.53 5.14 8.06
C ARG A 72 -6.50 6.34 9.00
N PHE A 73 -6.07 7.50 8.51
CA PHE A 73 -5.88 8.70 9.33
C PHE A 73 -7.00 9.73 9.16
N ASN A 74 -7.65 9.78 8.00
CA ASN A 74 -8.68 10.77 7.68
C ASN A 74 -10.06 10.14 7.37
N GLY A 75 -10.19 8.82 7.37
CA GLY A 75 -11.46 8.12 7.11
C GLY A 75 -11.92 8.12 5.65
N SER A 76 -11.12 8.68 4.73
CA SER A 76 -11.48 8.83 3.32
C SER A 76 -10.77 7.81 2.43
N ASN A 77 -11.53 6.99 1.70
CA ASN A 77 -11.00 5.99 0.77
C ASN A 77 -10.74 6.57 -0.64
N ARG A 78 -10.36 7.84 -0.72
CA ARG A 78 -10.03 8.53 -1.98
C ARG A 78 -8.53 8.80 -2.04
N ASP A 79 -7.97 8.79 -3.24
CA ASP A 79 -6.63 9.32 -3.46
C ASP A 79 -6.70 10.85 -3.36
N LEU A 80 -5.85 11.44 -2.53
CA LEU A 80 -5.69 12.90 -2.47
C LEU A 80 -4.93 13.42 -3.71
N GLY A 81 -4.27 12.52 -4.45
CA GLY A 81 -3.29 12.87 -5.46
C GLY A 81 -1.90 13.00 -4.84
N PHE A 82 -0.88 12.92 -5.67
CA PHE A 82 0.51 12.95 -5.22
C PHE A 82 0.85 14.26 -4.48
N GLU A 83 0.60 15.41 -5.10
CA GLU A 83 0.98 16.73 -4.55
C GLU A 83 0.33 17.01 -3.19
N ALA A 84 -1.01 16.90 -3.11
CA ALA A 84 -1.74 17.13 -1.87
C ALA A 84 -1.34 16.15 -0.74
N PHE A 85 -1.03 14.89 -1.08
CA PHE A 85 -0.54 13.93 -0.09
C PHE A 85 0.87 14.29 0.41
N MET A 86 1.75 14.74 -0.47
CA MET A 86 3.11 15.18 -0.11
C MET A 86 3.08 16.43 0.77
N GLU A 87 2.23 17.41 0.45
CA GLU A 87 2.01 18.59 1.30
C GLU A 87 1.48 18.21 2.68
N ALA A 88 0.56 17.26 2.76
CA ALA A 88 0.06 16.75 4.03
C ALA A 88 1.18 16.11 4.87
N LEU A 89 2.11 15.38 4.24
CA LEU A 89 3.28 14.81 4.93
C LEU A 89 4.28 15.89 5.39
N MET A 90 4.53 16.92 4.58
CA MET A 90 5.43 18.03 4.94
C MET A 90 4.92 18.82 6.15
N ASN A 91 3.60 18.96 6.26
CA ASN A 91 2.95 19.70 7.35
C ASN A 91 2.58 18.82 8.55
N ALA A 92 2.81 17.50 8.48
CA ALA A 92 2.51 16.59 9.57
C ALA A 92 3.44 16.84 10.77
N SER A 93 2.91 16.68 11.99
CA SER A 93 3.77 16.68 13.18
C SER A 93 4.76 15.49 13.12
N PRO A 94 5.93 15.57 13.77
CA PRO A 94 6.88 14.45 13.78
C PRO A 94 6.26 13.12 14.27
N ARG A 95 5.35 13.21 15.24
CA ARG A 95 4.62 12.05 15.78
C ARG A 95 3.67 11.46 14.74
N ASP A 96 2.92 12.30 14.03
CA ASP A 96 1.99 11.85 13.01
C ASP A 96 2.73 11.26 11.81
N TYR A 97 3.82 11.90 11.37
CA TYR A 97 4.68 11.39 10.32
C TYR A 97 5.27 10.01 10.65
N GLN A 98 5.71 9.81 11.90
CA GLN A 98 6.17 8.50 12.38
C GLN A 98 5.04 7.46 12.38
N ALA A 99 3.82 7.84 12.82
CA ALA A 99 2.67 6.95 12.83
C ALA A 99 2.26 6.54 11.40
N ILE A 100 2.25 7.49 10.46
CA ILE A 100 1.97 7.26 9.04
C ILE A 100 3.02 6.32 8.44
N THR A 101 4.31 6.57 8.71
CA THR A 101 5.40 5.72 8.23
C THR A 101 5.29 4.29 8.78
N THR A 102 4.97 4.15 10.06
CA THR A 102 4.75 2.84 10.71
C THR A 102 3.56 2.10 10.09
N GLU A 103 2.45 2.80 9.83
CA GLU A 103 1.30 2.23 9.15
C GLU A 103 1.63 1.80 7.72
N ALA A 104 2.42 2.59 6.98
CA ALA A 104 2.87 2.25 5.63
C ALA A 104 3.61 0.91 5.60
N PHE A 105 4.55 0.70 6.54
CA PHE A 105 5.24 -0.58 6.68
C PHE A 105 4.29 -1.74 6.99
N ALA A 106 3.36 -1.54 7.93
CA ALA A 106 2.42 -2.57 8.33
C ALA A 106 1.50 -3.00 7.18
N TRP A 107 1.02 -2.06 6.36
CA TRP A 107 0.21 -2.36 5.19
C TRP A 107 1.02 -2.98 4.06
N LEU A 108 2.22 -2.47 3.75
CA LEU A 108 3.09 -3.04 2.71
C LEU A 108 3.51 -4.48 3.03
N LYS A 109 3.65 -4.82 4.32
CA LYS A 109 3.86 -6.22 4.76
C LYS A 109 2.74 -7.15 4.29
N TRP A 110 1.48 -6.71 4.39
CA TRP A 110 0.34 -7.47 3.89
C TRP A 110 0.28 -7.46 2.37
N LEU A 111 0.48 -6.31 1.73
CA LEU A 111 0.46 -6.19 0.26
C LEU A 111 1.46 -7.15 -0.39
N ARG A 112 2.72 -7.18 0.05
CA ARG A 112 3.73 -8.07 -0.54
C ARG A 112 3.38 -9.55 -0.40
N GLN A 113 2.75 -9.96 0.71
CA GLN A 113 2.37 -11.36 0.96
C GLN A 113 1.17 -11.75 0.09
N MET A 114 0.12 -10.92 0.10
CA MET A 114 -1.10 -11.16 -0.68
C MET A 114 -0.85 -11.13 -2.18
N ALA A 115 -0.08 -10.15 -2.64
CA ALA A 115 0.28 -10.03 -4.06
C ALA A 115 1.08 -11.25 -4.53
N SER A 116 2.07 -11.70 -3.75
CA SER A 116 2.85 -12.91 -4.08
C SER A 116 1.98 -14.16 -4.16
N ALA A 117 1.11 -14.37 -3.15
CA ALA A 117 0.24 -15.54 -3.12
C ALA A 117 -0.71 -15.57 -4.33
N ARG A 118 -1.31 -14.43 -4.70
CA ARG A 118 -2.26 -14.37 -5.82
C ARG A 118 -1.60 -14.50 -7.20
N THR A 119 -0.39 -13.98 -7.40
CA THR A 119 0.32 -14.21 -8.68
C THR A 119 0.75 -15.65 -8.83
N SER A 120 1.27 -16.28 -7.77
CA SER A 120 1.67 -17.70 -7.81
C SER A 120 0.49 -18.63 -8.15
N GLN A 121 -0.71 -18.35 -7.62
CA GLN A 121 -1.93 -19.10 -7.95
C GLN A 121 -2.32 -19.01 -9.43
N ARG A 122 -2.10 -17.86 -10.09
CA ARG A 122 -2.37 -17.68 -11.52
C ARG A 122 -1.35 -18.41 -12.39
N ASP A 123 -0.08 -18.36 -12.01
CA ASP A 123 0.97 -19.06 -12.75
C ASP A 123 0.76 -20.59 -12.74
N THR A 124 0.22 -21.15 -11.65
CA THR A 124 -0.13 -22.58 -11.58
C THR A 124 -1.36 -22.96 -12.39
N THR A 125 -2.36 -22.07 -12.53
CA THR A 125 -3.59 -22.39 -13.31
C THR A 125 -3.41 -22.26 -14.81
N THR A 126 -2.45 -21.47 -15.28
CA THR A 126 -2.12 -21.35 -16.72
C THR A 126 -1.27 -22.50 -17.24
N ASN A 127 -0.60 -23.27 -16.36
CA ASN A 127 0.31 -24.35 -16.76
C ASN A 127 -0.37 -25.74 -16.83
N ASP A 128 -1.66 -25.82 -16.50
CA ASP A 128 -2.49 -27.03 -16.55
C ASP A 128 -3.50 -27.02 -17.73
N GLN A 129 -3.29 -26.15 -18.73
CA GLN A 129 -4.03 -26.10 -20.01
C GLN A 129 -3.06 -26.14 -21.18
#